data_AF-A0A0Q5R7L0-F1
#
_entry.id   AF-A0A0Q5R7L0-F1
#
_cell.length_a   1.000
_cell.length_b   1.000
_cell.length_c   1.000
_cell.angle_alpha   90.00
_cell.angle_beta   90.00
_cell.angle_gamma   90.00
#
_symmetry.space_group_name_H-M   'P 1'
#
loop_
_entity.id
_entity.type
_entity.pdbx_description
1 polymer ?
#
loop_
_entity_poly.entity_id
_entity_poly.type
_entity_poly.pdbx_seq_one_letter_code
_entity_poly.pdbx_strand_id
1 'polypeptide(L)'
;MTTTFGWTDRHGVTHDLSTHDDIERERQEVRQELLDLRATLASADDAVFVAAYDKAAALGERLMALQQDLQCFIRHEAMRATAMIAQIELDAAFLRSLHRSYEQREACGDDPAALAVPPTPDQMSVLRRQAIREGREAIIPSTFGEAHALLFAHSATRRAPLPVRAPGFEWTDRDMHYHQVRDLRQIEREYVALANDLSRLRPQLAADVPIRDAIKALEAGRLAVDRVSILERTMTRWTTHVIAVARSNFMAFLDELEKSDGRDV
;
A
#
# COMPACT_ATOMS: atom_id res chain seq x y z
N MET A 1 15.20 5.03 3.94
CA MET A 1 15.65 6.14 3.07
C MET A 1 14.96 5.96 1.73
N THR A 2 14.06 6.85 1.36
CA THR A 2 13.50 6.91 0.00
C THR A 2 14.57 7.52 -0.90
N THR A 3 15.17 6.70 -1.76
CA THR A 3 16.11 7.16 -2.78
C THR A 3 15.34 7.89 -3.88
N THR A 4 15.52 9.21 -3.95
CA THR A 4 15.03 10.05 -5.05
C THR A 4 15.80 9.75 -6.34
N PHE A 5 15.18 9.98 -7.50
CA PHE A 5 15.87 9.85 -8.78
C PHE A 5 16.52 11.20 -9.12
N GLY A 6 17.85 11.24 -9.12
CA GLY A 6 18.60 12.42 -9.54
C GLY A 6 18.59 12.56 -11.06
N TRP A 7 18.19 13.72 -11.58
CA TRP A 7 18.17 14.03 -13.02
C TRP A 7 18.78 15.41 -13.27
N THR A 8 19.57 15.55 -14.34
CA THR A 8 20.16 16.84 -14.72
C THR A 8 19.50 17.39 -15.97
N ASP A 9 19.01 18.63 -15.87
CA ASP A 9 18.37 19.32 -16.99
C ASP A 9 19.37 19.81 -18.05
N ARG A 10 18.87 20.35 -19.16
CA ARG A 10 19.71 20.91 -20.24
C ARG A 10 20.57 22.10 -19.81
N HIS A 11 20.32 22.70 -18.66
CA HIS A 11 21.08 23.83 -18.10
C HIS A 11 22.14 23.36 -17.09
N GLY A 12 22.27 22.05 -16.87
CA GLY A 12 23.24 21.48 -15.93
C GLY A 12 22.78 21.52 -14.48
N VAL A 13 21.51 21.81 -14.20
CA VAL A 13 20.95 21.81 -12.84
C VAL A 13 20.44 20.40 -12.52
N THR A 14 20.84 19.88 -11.36
CA THR A 14 20.40 18.57 -10.87
C THR A 14 19.16 18.70 -9.99
N HIS A 15 18.16 17.87 -10.27
CA HIS A 15 16.86 17.80 -9.61
C HIS A 15 16.66 16.43 -8.96
N ASP A 16 16.01 16.42 -7.80
CA ASP A 16 15.49 15.20 -7.18
C ASP A 16 14.05 14.97 -7.62
N LEU A 17 13.85 14.05 -8.55
CA LEU A 17 12.54 13.81 -9.15
C LEU A 17 11.72 12.82 -8.32
N SER A 18 10.44 13.16 -8.16
CA SER A 18 9.38 12.28 -7.65
C SER A 18 8.40 11.83 -8.73
N THR A 19 8.45 12.46 -9.92
CA THR A 19 7.63 12.16 -11.09
C THR A 19 8.46 12.34 -12.36
N HIS A 20 8.01 11.80 -13.48
CA HIS A 20 8.66 11.96 -14.79
C HIS A 20 8.32 13.27 -15.51
N ASP A 21 7.44 14.10 -14.95
CA ASP A 21 6.78 15.20 -15.67
C ASP A 21 7.79 16.25 -16.14
N ASP A 22 8.84 16.50 -15.36
CA ASP A 22 9.89 17.46 -15.72
C ASP A 22 10.73 16.98 -16.92
N ILE A 23 11.06 15.68 -16.99
CA ILE A 23 11.75 15.08 -18.13
C ILE A 23 10.86 15.14 -19.38
N GLU A 24 9.57 14.80 -19.24
CA GLU A 24 8.61 14.86 -20.34
C GLU A 24 8.38 16.28 -20.84
N ARG A 25 8.28 17.25 -19.93
CA ARG A 25 8.15 18.67 -20.27
C ARG A 25 9.35 19.15 -21.06
N GLU A 26 10.57 18.90 -20.57
CA GLU A 26 11.78 19.30 -21.32
C GLU A 26 11.84 18.60 -22.69
N ARG A 27 11.47 17.32 -22.77
CA ARG A 27 11.41 16.59 -24.05
C ARG A 27 10.43 17.23 -25.03
N GLN A 28 9.28 17.71 -24.55
CA GLN A 28 8.30 18.42 -25.38
C GLN A 28 8.84 19.78 -25.85
N GLU A 29 9.49 20.54 -24.95
CA GLU A 29 10.12 21.83 -25.27
C GLU A 29 11.21 21.67 -26.34
N VAL A 30 12.16 20.76 -26.12
CA VAL A 30 13.27 20.49 -27.07
C VAL A 30 12.72 20.01 -28.41
N ARG A 31 11.67 19.18 -28.41
CA ARG A 31 11.02 18.73 -29.64
C ARG A 31 10.36 19.90 -30.39
N GLN A 32 9.69 20.79 -29.68
CA GLN A 32 9.06 21.96 -30.30
C GLN A 32 10.12 22.89 -30.89
N GLU A 33 11.21 23.16 -30.17
CA GLU A 33 12.32 23.95 -30.68
C GLU A 33 12.94 23.36 -31.95
N LEU A 34 13.07 22.02 -32.02
CA LEU A 34 13.56 21.34 -33.22
C LEU A 34 12.58 21.50 -34.41
N LEU A 35 11.27 21.43 -34.15
CA LEU A 35 10.25 21.64 -35.18
C LEU A 35 10.24 23.08 -35.68
N ASP A 36 10.47 24.05 -34.80
CA ASP A 36 10.52 25.48 -35.14
C ASP A 36 11.71 25.82 -36.04
N LEU A 37 12.80 25.03 -36.00
CA LEU A 37 13.95 25.17 -36.90
C LEU A 37 13.67 24.74 -38.35
N ARG A 38 12.55 24.09 -38.63
CA ARG A 38 12.25 23.52 -39.96
C ARG A 38 12.34 24.54 -41.10
N ALA A 39 11.85 25.76 -40.89
CA ALA A 39 11.91 26.81 -41.91
C ALA A 39 13.34 27.30 -42.13
N THR A 40 14.12 27.48 -41.05
CA THR A 40 15.51 27.93 -41.11
C THR A 40 16.42 26.88 -41.77
N LEU A 41 16.16 25.59 -41.52
CA LEU A 41 16.85 24.48 -42.18
C LEU A 41 16.56 24.38 -43.68
N ALA A 42 15.51 25.04 -44.17
CA ALA A 42 15.20 25.14 -45.60
C ALA A 42 15.82 26.40 -46.25
N SER A 43 16.61 27.19 -45.52
CA SER A 43 17.29 28.36 -46.04
C SER A 43 18.25 28.00 -47.17
N ALA A 44 18.29 28.83 -48.22
CA ALA A 44 19.28 28.75 -49.29
C ALA A 44 20.60 29.46 -48.94
N ASP A 45 20.65 30.18 -47.81
CA ASP A 45 21.87 30.76 -47.26
C ASP A 45 22.61 29.70 -46.44
N ASP A 46 23.81 29.33 -46.89
CA ASP A 46 24.65 28.30 -46.29
C ASP A 46 25.01 28.61 -44.83
N ALA A 47 25.26 29.87 -44.47
CA ALA A 47 25.61 30.23 -43.10
C ALA A 47 24.41 30.08 -42.16
N VAL A 48 23.23 30.48 -42.63
CA VAL A 48 21.96 30.29 -41.89
C VAL A 48 21.64 28.81 -41.75
N PHE A 49 21.85 28.02 -42.81
CA PHE A 49 21.66 26.58 -42.79
C PHE A 49 22.59 25.89 -41.80
N VAL A 50 23.90 26.15 -41.84
CA VAL A 50 24.89 25.51 -40.96
C VAL A 50 24.59 25.81 -39.49
N ALA A 51 24.30 27.07 -39.14
CA ALA A 51 23.95 27.43 -37.77
C ALA A 51 22.66 26.73 -37.28
N ALA A 52 21.65 26.60 -38.15
CA ALA A 52 20.43 25.88 -37.84
C ALA A 52 20.66 24.36 -37.71
N TYR A 53 21.53 23.80 -38.54
CA TYR A 53 21.92 22.40 -38.51
C TYR A 53 22.63 22.04 -37.20
N ASP A 54 23.63 22.83 -36.79
CA ASP A 54 24.37 22.60 -35.54
C ASP A 54 23.44 22.65 -34.33
N LYS A 55 22.53 23.63 -34.29
CA LYS A 55 21.50 23.71 -33.24
C LYS A 55 20.57 22.50 -33.26
N ALA A 56 20.10 22.09 -34.44
CA ALA A 56 19.22 20.93 -34.60
C ALA A 56 19.92 19.63 -34.16
N ALA A 57 21.21 19.46 -34.46
CA ALA A 57 22.01 18.32 -34.03
C ALA A 57 22.09 18.24 -32.49
N ALA A 58 22.42 19.36 -31.82
CA ALA A 58 22.46 19.43 -30.36
C ALA A 58 21.10 19.12 -29.71
N LEU A 59 20.01 19.64 -30.27
CA LEU A 59 18.65 19.32 -29.82
C LEU A 59 18.31 17.84 -30.03
N GLY A 60 18.73 17.25 -31.15
CA GLY A 60 18.57 15.83 -31.44
C GLY A 60 19.29 14.93 -30.44
N GLU A 61 20.54 15.26 -30.11
CA GLU A 61 21.31 14.58 -29.05
C GLU A 61 20.60 14.69 -27.69
N ARG A 62 20.09 15.88 -27.34
CA ARG A 62 19.36 16.06 -26.09
C ARG A 62 18.06 15.26 -26.05
N LEU A 63 17.32 15.14 -27.17
CA LEU A 63 16.14 14.28 -27.23
C LEU A 63 16.47 12.81 -26.96
N MET A 64 17.59 12.31 -27.48
CA MET A 64 18.05 10.94 -27.19
C MET A 64 18.42 10.78 -25.72
N ALA A 65 19.12 11.76 -25.14
CA ALA A 65 19.46 11.77 -23.72
C ALA A 65 18.19 11.77 -22.84
N LEU A 66 17.21 12.64 -23.13
CA LEU A 66 15.95 12.70 -22.39
C LEU A 66 15.13 11.39 -22.50
N GLN A 67 15.20 10.71 -23.65
CA GLN A 67 14.58 9.40 -23.82
C GLN A 67 15.26 8.34 -22.93
N GLN A 68 16.58 8.39 -22.82
CA GLN A 68 17.35 7.51 -21.92
C GLN A 68 17.08 7.85 -20.45
N ASP A 69 17.05 9.13 -20.09
CA ASP A 69 16.73 9.60 -18.74
C ASP A 69 15.35 9.09 -18.29
N LEU A 70 14.35 9.16 -19.18
CA LEU A 70 13.01 8.64 -18.92
C LEU A 70 13.02 7.12 -18.69
N GLN A 71 13.78 6.37 -19.49
CA GLN A 71 13.94 4.92 -19.28
C GLN A 71 14.61 4.60 -17.94
N CYS A 72 15.63 5.36 -17.56
CA CYS A 72 16.31 5.23 -16.27
C CYS A 72 15.37 5.53 -15.11
N PHE A 73 14.58 6.63 -15.20
CA PHE A 73 13.58 6.99 -14.20
C PHE A 73 12.55 5.87 -14.03
N ILE A 74 11.97 5.37 -15.12
CA ILE A 74 10.95 4.32 -15.09
C ILE A 74 11.50 3.05 -14.46
N ARG A 75 12.74 2.66 -14.80
CA ARG A 75 13.37 1.48 -14.20
C ARG A 75 13.57 1.66 -12.69
N HIS A 76 14.02 2.83 -12.26
CA HIS A 76 14.19 3.16 -10.84
C HIS A 76 12.85 3.05 -10.09
N GLU A 77 11.81 3.70 -10.60
CA GLU A 77 10.47 3.66 -9.98
C GLU A 77 9.84 2.26 -10.03
N ALA A 78 10.03 1.50 -11.10
CA ALA A 78 9.56 0.12 -11.21
C ALA A 78 10.21 -0.80 -10.17
N MET A 79 11.51 -0.64 -9.90
CA MET A 79 12.19 -1.38 -8.84
C MET A 79 11.63 -1.02 -7.46
N ARG A 80 11.41 0.27 -7.19
CA ARG A 80 10.81 0.74 -5.93
C ARG A 80 9.39 0.21 -5.76
N ALA A 81 8.54 0.36 -6.78
CA ALA A 81 7.19 -0.14 -6.79
C ALA A 81 7.15 -1.66 -6.56
N THR A 82 8.02 -2.43 -7.22
CA THR A 82 8.09 -3.88 -7.04
C THR A 82 8.40 -4.29 -5.61
N ALA A 83 9.35 -3.59 -4.95
CA ALA A 83 9.67 -3.83 -3.54
C ALA A 83 8.49 -3.49 -2.62
N MET A 84 7.82 -2.37 -2.86
CA MET A 84 6.62 -1.98 -2.10
C MET A 84 5.48 -2.98 -2.27
N ILE A 85 5.21 -3.42 -3.50
CA ILE A 85 4.20 -4.45 -3.80
C ILE A 85 4.53 -5.75 -3.06
N ALA A 86 5.81 -6.16 -3.01
CA ALA A 86 6.20 -7.36 -2.27
C ALA A 86 5.90 -7.27 -0.77
N GLN A 87 6.13 -6.10 -0.17
CA GLN A 87 5.78 -5.87 1.24
C GLN A 87 4.26 -5.94 1.46
N ILE A 88 3.48 -5.28 0.61
CA ILE A 88 2.00 -5.28 0.69
C ILE A 88 1.44 -6.70 0.52
N GLU A 89 2.02 -7.50 -0.38
CA GLU A 89 1.64 -8.91 -0.57
C GLU A 89 1.92 -9.76 0.66
N LEU A 90 3.05 -9.54 1.35
CA LEU A 90 3.37 -10.24 2.58
C LEU A 90 2.35 -9.90 3.68
N ASP A 91 1.95 -8.64 3.76
CA ASP A 91 0.97 -8.16 4.72
C ASP A 91 -0.44 -8.69 4.39
N ALA A 92 -0.82 -8.71 3.12
CA ALA A 92 -2.07 -9.32 2.65
C ALA A 92 -2.10 -10.85 2.88
N ALA A 93 -0.99 -11.55 2.69
CA ALA A 93 -0.88 -12.97 3.00
C ALA A 93 -1.07 -13.24 4.50
N PHE A 94 -0.51 -12.39 5.35
CA PHE A 94 -0.74 -12.45 6.79
C PHE A 94 -2.23 -12.25 7.13
N LEU A 95 -2.90 -11.25 6.55
CA LEU A 95 -4.33 -11.01 6.76
C LEU A 95 -5.19 -12.19 6.30
N ARG A 96 -4.89 -12.80 5.15
CA ARG A 96 -5.60 -13.99 4.66
C ARG A 96 -5.49 -15.17 5.64
N SER A 97 -4.28 -15.47 6.12
CA SER A 97 -4.10 -16.52 7.13
C SER A 97 -4.83 -16.20 8.44
N LEU A 98 -4.84 -14.92 8.84
CA LEU A 98 -5.60 -14.48 10.01
C LEU A 98 -7.11 -14.68 9.82
N HIS A 99 -7.67 -14.31 8.67
CA HIS A 99 -9.09 -14.50 8.35
C HIS A 99 -9.47 -15.98 8.41
N ARG A 100 -8.68 -16.85 7.75
CA ARG A 100 -8.92 -18.31 7.79
C ARG A 100 -8.89 -18.88 9.21
N SER A 101 -7.95 -18.42 10.04
CA SER A 101 -7.87 -18.83 11.46
C SER A 101 -9.12 -18.45 12.25
N TYR A 102 -9.66 -17.24 12.04
CA TYR A 102 -10.89 -16.80 12.71
C TYR A 102 -12.14 -17.49 12.17
N GLU A 103 -12.25 -17.70 10.85
CA GLU A 103 -13.36 -18.46 10.24
C GLU A 103 -13.39 -19.91 10.75
N GLN A 104 -12.22 -20.54 10.90
CA GLN A 104 -12.11 -21.86 11.53
C GLN A 104 -12.57 -21.84 12.99
N ARG A 105 -12.19 -20.83 13.77
CA ARG A 105 -12.62 -20.72 15.17
C ARG A 105 -14.13 -20.54 15.30
N GLU A 106 -14.73 -19.76 14.41
CA GLU A 106 -16.18 -19.55 14.34
C GLU A 106 -16.91 -20.84 13.99
N ALA A 107 -16.37 -21.62 13.05
CA ALA A 107 -16.93 -22.91 12.67
C ALA A 107 -16.85 -23.96 13.79
N CYS A 108 -15.75 -23.99 14.55
CA CYS A 108 -15.57 -24.93 15.66
C CYS A 108 -16.42 -24.59 16.89
N GLY A 109 -16.82 -23.33 17.08
CA GLY A 109 -17.49 -22.89 18.30
C GLY A 109 -16.66 -23.16 19.57
N ASP A 110 -17.33 -23.35 20.70
CA ASP A 110 -16.68 -23.59 22.00
C ASP A 110 -16.52 -25.09 22.33
N ASP A 111 -16.57 -25.97 21.33
CA ASP A 111 -16.39 -27.41 21.53
C ASP A 111 -14.97 -27.73 22.08
N PRO A 112 -14.85 -28.24 23.32
CA PRO A 112 -13.55 -28.55 23.92
C PRO A 112 -12.73 -29.54 23.11
N ALA A 113 -13.37 -30.50 22.43
CA ALA A 113 -12.68 -31.49 21.61
C ALA A 113 -12.06 -30.82 20.37
N ALA A 114 -12.81 -29.94 19.71
CA ALA A 114 -12.32 -29.16 18.58
C ALA A 114 -11.22 -28.16 18.98
N LEU A 115 -11.24 -27.64 20.21
CA LEU A 115 -10.21 -26.72 20.70
C LEU A 115 -8.91 -27.42 21.12
N ALA A 116 -8.96 -28.72 21.46
CA ALA A 116 -7.81 -29.50 21.92
C ALA A 116 -6.92 -30.05 20.80
N VAL A 117 -7.35 -29.96 19.53
CA VAL A 117 -6.55 -30.39 18.37
C VAL A 117 -5.32 -29.49 18.15
N PRO A 118 -4.30 -29.94 17.39
CA PRO A 118 -3.14 -29.11 17.08
C PRO A 118 -3.52 -27.81 16.33
N PRO A 119 -2.74 -26.71 16.51
CA PRO A 119 -2.94 -25.47 15.77
C PRO A 119 -2.88 -25.66 14.25
N THR A 120 -3.64 -24.87 13.51
CA THR A 120 -3.59 -24.93 12.04
C THR A 120 -2.31 -24.27 11.48
N PRO A 121 -1.88 -24.64 10.27
CA PRO A 121 -0.74 -23.99 9.61
C PRO A 121 -0.89 -22.46 9.49
N ASP A 122 -2.13 -21.99 9.29
CA ASP A 122 -2.45 -20.56 9.25
C ASP A 122 -2.23 -19.88 10.60
N GLN A 123 -2.72 -20.48 11.69
CA GLN A 123 -2.47 -19.97 13.05
C GLN A 123 -0.98 -19.87 13.34
N MET A 124 -0.23 -20.93 13.04
CA MET A 124 1.22 -20.96 13.26
C MET A 124 1.96 -19.93 12.39
N SER A 125 1.56 -19.77 11.14
CA SER A 125 2.13 -18.77 10.23
C SER A 125 1.92 -17.35 10.75
N VAL A 126 0.70 -17.02 11.19
CA VAL A 126 0.35 -15.70 11.74
C VAL A 126 1.14 -15.43 13.02
N LEU A 127 1.16 -16.37 13.97
CA LEU A 127 1.88 -16.23 15.24
C LEU A 127 3.39 -16.03 15.03
N ARG A 128 4.00 -16.81 14.13
CA ARG A 128 5.42 -16.66 13.79
C ARG A 128 5.73 -15.30 13.18
N ARG A 129 4.92 -14.86 12.20
CA ARG A 129 5.10 -13.53 11.58
C ARG A 129 4.91 -12.40 12.58
N GLN A 130 3.94 -12.52 13.48
CA GLN A 130 3.72 -11.54 14.54
C GLN A 130 4.93 -11.46 15.48
N ALA A 131 5.46 -12.60 15.91
CA ALA A 131 6.64 -12.65 16.76
C ALA A 131 7.87 -12.02 16.09
N ILE A 132 8.11 -12.31 14.81
CA ILE A 132 9.19 -11.69 14.02
C ILE A 132 9.03 -10.16 13.97
N ARG A 133 7.82 -9.67 13.68
CA ARG A 133 7.55 -8.21 13.64
C ARG A 133 7.77 -7.53 14.98
N GLU A 134 7.47 -8.22 16.07
CA GLU A 134 7.66 -7.72 17.43
C GLU A 134 9.09 -7.93 17.95
N GLY A 135 9.99 -8.54 17.15
CA GLY A 135 11.38 -8.80 17.54
C GLY A 135 11.51 -9.82 18.69
N ARG A 136 10.56 -10.75 18.81
CA ARG A 136 10.53 -11.76 19.87
C ARG A 136 10.49 -13.18 19.31
N GLU A 137 10.76 -14.14 20.19
CA GLU A 137 10.59 -15.55 19.88
C GLU A 137 9.10 -15.91 19.77
N ALA A 138 8.79 -16.80 18.81
CA ALA A 138 7.43 -17.26 18.59
C ALA A 138 7.03 -18.25 19.70
N ILE A 139 5.97 -17.94 20.43
CA ILE A 139 5.32 -18.90 21.32
C ILE A 139 4.72 -20.02 20.45
N ILE A 140 5.02 -21.27 20.79
CA ILE A 140 4.50 -22.45 20.08
C ILE A 140 3.30 -22.97 20.86
N PRO A 141 2.06 -22.67 20.45
CA PRO A 141 0.88 -23.22 21.11
C PRO A 141 0.80 -24.73 20.87
N SER A 142 0.31 -25.46 21.89
CA SER A 142 0.08 -26.89 21.82
C SER A 142 -1.29 -27.23 21.23
N THR A 143 -2.24 -26.30 21.29
CA THR A 143 -3.63 -26.52 20.86
C THR A 143 -4.18 -25.40 20.00
N PHE A 144 -5.21 -25.69 19.21
CA PHE A 144 -5.96 -24.74 18.42
C PHE A 144 -6.57 -23.64 19.28
N GLY A 145 -7.13 -23.99 20.44
CA GLY A 145 -7.68 -23.05 21.41
C GLY A 145 -6.63 -22.09 21.97
N GLU A 146 -5.46 -22.61 22.36
CA GLU A 146 -4.33 -21.80 22.83
C GLU A 146 -3.80 -20.87 21.73
N ALA A 147 -3.65 -21.38 20.50
CA ALA A 147 -3.24 -20.57 19.36
C ALA A 147 -4.20 -19.41 19.11
N HIS A 148 -5.51 -19.67 19.17
CA HIS A 148 -6.51 -18.62 19.01
C HIS A 148 -6.50 -17.61 20.17
N ALA A 149 -6.34 -18.06 21.41
CA ALA A 149 -6.22 -17.19 22.57
C ALA A 149 -5.01 -16.24 22.45
N LEU A 150 -3.86 -16.75 21.98
CA LEU A 150 -2.69 -15.92 21.69
C LEU A 150 -3.00 -14.87 20.61
N LEU A 151 -3.63 -15.26 19.50
CA LEU A 151 -4.03 -14.32 18.45
C LEU A 151 -5.00 -13.24 18.96
N PHE A 152 -5.89 -13.60 19.89
CA PHE A 152 -6.83 -12.65 20.46
C PHE A 152 -6.19 -11.68 21.46
N ALA A 153 -5.13 -12.13 22.15
CA ALA A 153 -4.40 -11.33 23.13
C ALA A 153 -3.60 -10.17 22.50
N HIS A 154 -3.16 -10.32 21.26
CA HIS A 154 -2.37 -9.28 20.57
C HIS A 154 -3.26 -8.30 19.81
N SER A 155 -3.04 -6.99 20.00
CA SER A 155 -3.82 -5.93 19.35
C SER A 155 -3.79 -6.00 17.83
N ALA A 156 -2.64 -6.35 17.24
CA ALA A 156 -2.47 -6.46 15.79
C ALA A 156 -3.31 -7.59 15.16
N THR A 157 -3.60 -8.66 15.90
CA THR A 157 -4.32 -9.85 15.42
C THR A 157 -5.72 -10.01 16.06
N ARG A 158 -6.08 -9.17 17.02
CA ARG A 158 -7.39 -9.18 17.66
C ARG A 158 -8.47 -8.75 16.67
N ARG A 159 -9.46 -9.61 16.43
CA ARG A 159 -10.61 -9.35 15.54
C ARG A 159 -11.95 -9.42 16.27
N ALA A 160 -11.95 -9.05 17.55
CA ALA A 160 -13.18 -8.98 18.33
C ALA A 160 -14.17 -7.99 17.69
N PRO A 161 -15.42 -8.39 17.41
CA PRO A 161 -16.43 -7.47 16.92
C PRO A 161 -16.80 -6.45 18.02
N LEU A 162 -17.30 -5.30 17.60
CA LEU A 162 -17.84 -4.29 18.53
C LEU A 162 -19.08 -4.85 19.25
N PRO A 163 -19.22 -4.65 20.58
CA PRO A 163 -20.40 -5.06 21.34
C PRO A 163 -21.69 -4.54 20.71
N VAL A 164 -22.73 -5.37 20.54
CA VAL A 164 -23.93 -5.08 19.72
C VAL A 164 -24.52 -3.66 19.92
N ARG A 165 -24.48 -3.14 21.15
CA ARG A 165 -25.03 -1.81 21.50
C ARG A 165 -24.08 -0.63 21.27
N ALA A 166 -22.80 -0.88 21.00
CA ALA A 166 -21.83 0.16 20.68
C ALA A 166 -22.08 0.74 19.28
N PRO A 167 -21.80 2.04 19.06
CA PRO A 167 -21.83 2.64 17.73
C PRO A 167 -20.84 1.91 16.80
N GLY A 168 -21.19 1.80 15.52
CA GLY A 168 -20.28 1.25 14.51
C GLY A 168 -19.08 2.17 14.26
N PHE A 169 -17.99 1.60 13.74
CA PHE A 169 -16.86 2.38 13.27
C PHE A 169 -17.13 2.91 11.86
N GLU A 170 -16.88 4.19 11.67
CA GLU A 170 -17.11 4.86 10.39
C GLU A 170 -15.93 4.65 9.44
N TRP A 171 -16.24 4.19 8.23
CA TRP A 171 -15.25 3.92 7.20
C TRP A 171 -15.78 4.26 5.81
N THR A 172 -14.90 4.72 4.93
CA THR A 172 -15.21 4.98 3.52
C THR A 172 -14.42 4.01 2.65
N ASP A 173 -15.11 3.26 1.80
CA ASP A 173 -14.49 2.28 0.90
C ASP A 173 -13.75 2.97 -0.26
N ARG A 174 -13.16 2.18 -1.15
CA ARG A 174 -12.43 2.69 -2.33
C ARG A 174 -13.34 3.42 -3.35
N ASP A 175 -14.63 3.13 -3.33
CA ASP A 175 -15.64 3.69 -4.24
C ASP A 175 -16.32 4.92 -3.62
N MET A 176 -15.77 5.43 -2.51
CA MET A 176 -16.27 6.58 -1.75
C MET A 176 -17.63 6.36 -1.07
N HIS A 177 -18.08 5.11 -0.91
CA HIS A 177 -19.26 4.81 -0.12
C HIS A 177 -18.95 4.79 1.37
N TYR A 178 -19.90 5.30 2.14
CA TYR A 178 -19.82 5.35 3.59
C TYR A 178 -20.39 4.08 4.22
N HIS A 179 -19.67 3.55 5.20
CA HIS A 179 -19.99 2.32 5.91
C HIS A 179 -19.90 2.54 7.43
N GLN A 180 -20.79 1.85 8.15
CA GLN A 180 -20.66 1.65 9.60
C GLN A 180 -20.35 0.17 9.85
N VAL A 181 -19.08 -0.11 10.17
CA VAL A 181 -18.61 -1.49 10.33
C VAL A 181 -18.51 -1.86 11.81
N ARG A 182 -18.81 -3.12 12.10
CA ARG A 182 -18.73 -3.70 13.45
C ARG A 182 -17.60 -4.70 13.62
N ASP A 183 -16.90 -4.99 12.53
CA ASP A 183 -15.70 -5.80 12.48
C ASP A 183 -14.67 -5.15 11.55
N LEU A 184 -13.41 -5.53 11.76
CA LEU A 184 -12.28 -5.04 10.95
C LEU A 184 -12.15 -5.78 9.61
N ARG A 185 -12.83 -6.92 9.43
CA ARG A 185 -12.57 -7.84 8.31
C ARG A 185 -12.93 -7.20 6.98
N GLN A 186 -13.95 -6.34 6.93
CA GLN A 186 -14.30 -5.64 5.68
C GLN A 186 -13.16 -4.74 5.17
N ILE A 187 -12.54 -3.96 6.07
CA ILE A 187 -11.42 -3.08 5.76
C ILE A 187 -10.21 -3.90 5.30
N GLU A 188 -9.94 -5.02 5.97
CA GLU A 188 -8.85 -5.94 5.62
C GLU A 188 -9.08 -6.67 4.30
N ARG A 189 -10.33 -7.01 3.97
CA ARG A 189 -10.68 -7.59 2.67
C ARG A 189 -10.39 -6.62 1.55
N GLU A 190 -10.68 -5.33 1.74
CA GLU A 190 -10.29 -4.30 0.77
C GLU A 190 -8.76 -4.23 0.62
N TYR A 191 -8.00 -4.29 1.72
CA TYR A 191 -6.54 -4.34 1.68
C TYR A 191 -6.04 -5.53 0.85
N VAL A 192 -6.58 -6.72 1.11
CA VAL A 192 -6.22 -7.95 0.37
C VAL A 192 -6.59 -7.84 -1.11
N ALA A 193 -7.73 -7.22 -1.45
CA ALA A 193 -8.13 -6.98 -2.82
C ALA A 193 -7.13 -6.05 -3.56
N LEU A 194 -6.74 -4.94 -2.93
CA LEU A 194 -5.75 -4.01 -3.48
C LEU A 194 -4.38 -4.67 -3.65
N ALA A 195 -3.96 -5.50 -2.69
CA ALA A 195 -2.72 -6.25 -2.82
C ALA A 195 -2.75 -7.17 -4.06
N ASN A 196 -3.87 -7.85 -4.32
CA ASN A 196 -4.02 -8.68 -5.52
C ASN A 196 -4.01 -7.84 -6.81
N ASP A 197 -4.64 -6.66 -6.79
CA ASP A 197 -4.63 -5.73 -7.93
C ASP A 197 -3.21 -5.22 -8.21
N LEU A 198 -2.46 -4.88 -7.16
CA LEU A 198 -1.05 -4.51 -7.25
C LEU A 198 -0.16 -5.65 -7.77
N SER A 199 -0.39 -6.90 -7.34
CA SER A 199 0.33 -8.06 -7.87
C SER A 199 0.17 -8.20 -9.39
N ARG A 200 -1.00 -7.85 -9.94
CA ARG A 200 -1.28 -7.90 -11.38
C ARG A 200 -0.52 -6.83 -12.18
N LEU A 201 0.00 -5.79 -11.53
CA LEU A 201 0.80 -4.75 -12.18
C LEU A 201 2.25 -5.18 -12.39
N ARG A 202 2.77 -6.16 -11.64
CA ARG A 202 4.19 -6.58 -11.72
C ARG A 202 4.68 -6.88 -13.15
N PRO A 203 3.95 -7.62 -13.99
CA PRO A 203 4.40 -7.87 -15.36
C PRO A 203 4.53 -6.59 -16.19
N GLN A 204 3.73 -5.55 -15.88
CA GLN A 204 3.76 -4.26 -16.56
C GLN A 204 4.88 -3.34 -16.05
N LEU A 205 5.56 -3.73 -14.97
CA LEU A 205 6.72 -3.05 -14.41
C LEU A 205 8.04 -3.73 -14.81
N ALA A 206 7.99 -4.76 -15.67
CA ALA A 206 9.18 -5.45 -16.16
C ALA A 206 10.00 -4.55 -17.11
N ALA A 207 11.31 -4.79 -17.19
CA ALA A 207 12.25 -3.92 -17.90
C ALA A 207 12.04 -3.87 -19.43
N ASP A 208 11.35 -4.85 -20.00
CA ASP A 208 11.05 -5.02 -21.42
C ASP A 208 9.70 -4.41 -21.85
N VAL A 209 8.94 -3.84 -20.92
CA VAL A 209 7.63 -3.23 -21.19
C VAL A 209 7.81 -1.86 -21.87
N PRO A 210 6.97 -1.51 -22.87
CA PRO A 210 6.98 -0.16 -23.44
C PRO A 210 6.83 0.92 -22.37
N ILE A 211 7.64 1.98 -22.46
CA ILE A 211 7.67 3.12 -21.52
C ILE A 211 6.27 3.63 -21.15
N ARG A 212 5.41 3.82 -22.15
CA ARG A 212 4.05 4.33 -21.95
C ARG A 212 3.20 3.43 -21.05
N ASP A 213 3.34 2.12 -21.19
CA ASP A 213 2.57 1.16 -20.41
C ASP A 213 3.16 1.02 -19.00
N ALA A 214 4.48 1.09 -18.86
CA ALA A 214 5.15 1.16 -17.58
C ALA A 214 4.74 2.42 -16.78
N ILE A 215 4.65 3.58 -17.41
CA ILE A 215 4.15 4.83 -16.78
C ILE A 215 2.73 4.64 -16.25
N LYS A 216 1.80 4.12 -17.07
CA LYS A 216 0.42 3.86 -16.63
C LYS A 216 0.36 2.88 -15.46
N ALA A 217 1.19 1.83 -15.49
CA ALA A 217 1.27 0.86 -14.40
C ALA A 217 1.80 1.50 -13.10
N LEU A 218 2.79 2.38 -13.20
CA LEU A 218 3.31 3.14 -12.06
C LEU A 218 2.26 4.09 -11.48
N GLU A 219 1.50 4.80 -12.32
CA GLU A 219 0.42 5.69 -11.87
C GLU A 219 -0.70 4.92 -11.16
N ALA A 220 -1.15 3.81 -11.75
CA ALA A 220 -2.14 2.92 -11.14
C ALA A 220 -1.62 2.34 -9.81
N GLY A 221 -0.35 1.93 -9.79
CA GLY A 221 0.32 1.42 -8.60
C GLY A 221 0.37 2.46 -7.48
N ARG A 222 0.71 3.72 -7.80
CA ARG A 222 0.75 4.82 -6.82
C ARG A 222 -0.61 5.03 -6.15
N LEU A 223 -1.69 5.11 -6.93
CA LEU A 223 -3.04 5.29 -6.39
C LEU A 223 -3.45 4.13 -5.46
N ALA A 224 -3.13 2.90 -5.84
CA ALA A 224 -3.41 1.72 -5.01
C ALA A 224 -2.57 1.71 -3.72
N VAL A 225 -1.29 2.10 -3.79
CA VAL A 225 -0.41 2.23 -2.62
C VAL A 225 -0.91 3.32 -1.66
N ASP A 226 -1.34 4.48 -2.18
CA ASP A 226 -1.92 5.55 -1.38
C ASP A 226 -3.17 5.06 -0.63
N ARG A 227 -4.01 4.28 -1.32
CA ARG A 227 -5.19 3.66 -0.70
C ARG A 227 -4.80 2.63 0.36
N VAL A 228 -3.80 1.79 0.12
CA VAL A 228 -3.25 0.86 1.12
C VAL A 228 -2.80 1.62 2.38
N SER A 229 -2.08 2.72 2.23
CA SER A 229 -1.67 3.57 3.36
C SER A 229 -2.86 4.19 4.11
N ILE A 230 -3.94 4.54 3.42
CA ILE A 230 -5.20 4.98 4.06
C ILE A 230 -5.82 3.83 4.87
N LEU A 231 -5.87 2.61 4.31
CA LEU A 231 -6.42 1.45 5.00
C LEU A 231 -5.59 1.09 6.23
N GLU A 232 -4.26 1.16 6.17
CA GLU A 232 -3.38 0.93 7.33
C GLU A 232 -3.68 1.90 8.47
N ARG A 233 -3.74 3.20 8.18
CA ARG A 233 -4.14 4.21 9.17
C ARG A 233 -5.55 3.96 9.70
N THR A 234 -6.46 3.49 8.85
CA THR A 234 -7.84 3.17 9.24
C THR A 234 -7.88 1.96 10.18
N MET A 235 -7.09 0.92 9.94
CA MET A 235 -6.95 -0.23 10.84
C MET A 235 -6.33 0.17 12.20
N THR A 236 -5.39 1.11 12.21
CA THR A 236 -4.87 1.69 13.45
C THR A 236 -5.98 2.46 14.21
N ARG A 237 -6.73 3.32 13.52
CA ARG A 237 -7.87 4.05 14.11
C ARG A 237 -8.94 3.13 14.65
N TRP A 238 -9.25 2.04 13.95
CA TRP A 238 -10.15 0.99 14.43
C TRP A 238 -9.67 0.42 15.76
N THR A 239 -8.39 0.07 15.86
CA THR A 239 -7.81 -0.48 17.11
C THR A 239 -7.99 0.49 18.28
N THR A 240 -7.71 1.78 18.06
CA THR A 240 -7.95 2.82 19.07
C THR A 240 -9.44 2.95 19.43
N HIS A 241 -10.33 2.91 18.44
CA HIS A 241 -11.76 3.00 18.63
C HIS A 241 -12.31 1.82 19.47
N VAL A 242 -11.92 0.58 19.15
CA VAL A 242 -12.34 -0.60 19.91
C VAL A 242 -11.91 -0.52 21.38
N ILE A 243 -10.69 -0.04 21.64
CA ILE A 243 -10.20 0.16 23.01
C ILE A 243 -11.04 1.24 23.73
N ALA A 244 -11.35 2.35 23.06
CA ALA A 244 -12.16 3.41 23.63
C ALA A 244 -13.58 2.93 23.96
N VAL A 245 -14.22 2.20 23.05
CA VAL A 245 -15.55 1.59 23.26
C VAL A 245 -15.52 0.60 24.43
N ALA A 246 -14.51 -0.27 24.49
CA ALA A 246 -14.38 -1.23 25.58
C ALA A 246 -14.23 -0.55 26.95
N ARG A 247 -13.42 0.52 27.04
CA ARG A 247 -13.28 1.31 28.26
C ARG A 247 -14.60 1.97 28.66
N SER A 248 -15.28 2.61 27.71
CA SER A 248 -16.57 3.28 27.98
C SER A 248 -17.61 2.28 28.49
N ASN A 249 -17.72 1.11 27.88
CA ASN A 249 -18.65 0.08 28.29
C ASN A 249 -18.32 -0.48 29.68
N PHE A 250 -17.03 -0.65 29.99
CA PHE A 250 -16.61 -1.12 31.32
C PHE A 250 -16.91 -0.10 32.42
N MET A 251 -16.67 1.19 32.18
CA MET A 251 -17.02 2.25 33.14
C MET A 251 -18.54 2.30 33.37
N ALA A 252 -19.34 2.22 32.31
CA ALA A 252 -20.80 2.18 32.45
C ALA A 252 -21.28 0.98 33.26
N PHE A 253 -20.65 -0.18 33.09
CA PHE A 253 -20.95 -1.38 33.89
C PHE A 253 -20.60 -1.19 35.37
N LEU A 254 -19.45 -0.58 35.68
CA LEU A 254 -19.10 -0.25 37.08
C LEU A 254 -20.10 0.73 37.70
N ASP A 255 -20.50 1.77 36.97
CA ASP A 255 -21.52 2.74 37.42
C ASP A 255 -22.88 2.07 37.68
N GLU A 256 -23.24 1.04 36.90
CA GLU A 256 -24.46 0.25 37.09
C GLU A 256 -24.37 -0.63 38.33
N LEU A 257 -23.23 -1.28 38.58
CA LEU A 257 -22.99 -2.09 39.78
C LEU A 257 -23.06 -1.26 41.06
N GLU A 258 -22.43 -0.08 41.09
CA GLU A 258 -22.49 0.81 42.25
C GLU A 258 -23.93 1.26 42.56
N LYS A 259 -24.75 1.47 41.52
CA LYS A 259 -26.16 1.84 41.66
C LYS A 259 -27.05 0.67 42.10
N SER A 260 -26.69 -0.57 41.79
CA SER A 260 -27.44 -1.75 42.24
C SER A 260 -27.13 -2.07 43.70
N ASP A 261 -25.87 -1.98 44.13
CA ASP A 261 -25.46 -2.26 45.50
C ASP A 261 -26.00 -1.22 46.50
N GLY A 262 -26.29 0.00 46.03
CA GLY A 262 -26.92 1.05 46.82
C GLY A 262 -28.46 0.97 46.96
N ARG A 263 -29.13 -0.05 46.39
CA ARG A 263 -30.60 -0.22 46.46
C ARG A 263 -31.07 -1.33 47.41
N ASP A 264 -30.16 -2.03 48.06
CA ASP A 264 -30.45 -3.07 49.08
C ASP A 264 -30.29 -2.55 50.52
N VAL A 265 -30.69 -1.30 50.80
CA VAL A 265 -30.79 -0.73 52.17
C VAL A 265 -32.18 -0.19 52.45
#